data_AF-A0A3A5L5W5-F1
#
_entry.id   AF-A0A3A5L5W5-F1
#
_cell.length_a   1.000
_cell.length_b   1.000
_cell.length_c   1.000
_cell.angle_alpha   90.00
_cell.angle_beta   90.00
_cell.angle_gamma   90.00
#
_symmetry.space_group_name_H-M   'P 1'
#
loop_
_entity.id
_entity.type
_entity.pdbx_description
1 polymer ?
#
loop_
_entity_poly.entity_id
_entity_poly.type
_entity_poly.pdbx_seq_one_letter_code
_entity_poly.pdbx_strand_id
1 'polypeptide(L)'
;MTDPIESTELSWWQDAVFFQIYPRSFADANGDGIGDLDGIRDKLGYLELLGIDAIWIGPITRSPMADHGYDVSDPRDIDPMFGSLEIFDALLDEAHARDIKVTMDL
;
A
#
# COMPACT_ATOMS: atom_id res chain seq x y z
N MET A 1 31.39 -10.11 36.04
CA MET A 1 30.31 -10.85 35.39
C MET A 1 29.58 -9.82 34.55
N THR A 2 29.96 -9.70 33.27
CA THR A 2 29.30 -8.83 32.30
C THR A 2 28.16 -9.63 31.72
N ASP A 3 26.92 -9.17 31.93
CA ASP A 3 25.77 -9.74 31.25
C ASP A 3 25.98 -9.65 29.73
N PRO A 4 25.59 -10.67 28.95
CA PRO A 4 25.64 -10.57 27.50
C PRO A 4 24.72 -9.43 27.06
N ILE A 5 25.19 -8.58 26.15
CA ILE A 5 24.32 -7.64 25.45
C ILE A 5 23.35 -8.50 24.65
N GLU A 6 22.09 -8.54 25.09
CA GLU A 6 21.00 -9.15 24.36
C GLU A 6 20.96 -8.47 22.97
N SER A 7 21.16 -9.23 21.89
CA SER A 7 21.01 -8.68 20.55
C SER A 7 19.53 -8.39 20.37
N THR A 8 19.15 -7.12 20.48
CA THR A 8 17.79 -6.68 20.18
C THR A 8 17.57 -6.87 18.68
N GLU A 9 17.02 -8.02 18.30
CA GLU A 9 16.54 -8.23 16.93
C GLU A 9 15.59 -7.09 16.59
N LEU A 10 15.92 -6.33 15.55
CA LEU A 10 15.09 -5.22 15.11
C LEU A 10 13.76 -5.79 14.61
N SER A 11 12.66 -5.12 14.96
CA SER A 11 11.38 -5.39 14.30
C SER A 11 11.50 -4.98 12.84
N TRP A 12 10.86 -5.71 11.93
CA TRP A 12 10.98 -5.52 10.47
C TRP A 12 10.79 -4.06 9.98
N TRP A 13 10.01 -3.25 10.70
CA TRP A 13 9.69 -1.87 10.31
C TRP A 13 10.75 -0.85 10.76
N GLN A 14 11.70 -1.24 11.61
CA GLN A 14 12.69 -0.32 12.18
C GLN A 14 13.80 0.05 11.19
N ASP A 15 14.06 -0.82 10.21
CA ASP A 15 15.04 -0.65 9.14
C ASP A 15 14.43 -0.70 7.72
N ALA A 16 13.12 -0.91 7.61
CA ALA A 16 12.41 -0.96 6.33
C ALA A 16 12.41 0.38 5.58
N VAL A 17 12.59 0.30 4.26
CA VAL A 17 12.39 1.39 3.32
C VAL A 17 10.94 1.40 2.85
N PHE A 18 10.21 2.44 3.27
CA PHE A 18 8.82 2.66 2.87
C PHE A 18 8.72 3.50 1.60
N PHE A 19 7.79 3.11 0.72
CA PHE A 19 7.35 3.92 -0.41
C PHE A 19 5.89 4.31 -0.22
N GLN A 20 5.62 5.61 -0.10
CA GLN A 20 4.25 6.09 0.00
C GLN A 20 3.64 6.23 -1.39
N ILE A 21 2.46 5.65 -1.58
CA ILE A 21 1.68 5.72 -2.81
C ILE A 21 0.46 6.61 -2.57
N TYR A 22 0.33 7.64 -3.40
CA TYR A 22 -0.91 8.39 -3.54
C TYR A 22 -1.73 7.79 -4.70
N PRO A 23 -2.79 6.98 -4.41
CA PRO A 23 -3.39 6.06 -5.39
C PRO A 23 -3.84 6.76 -6.67
N ARG A 24 -4.59 7.86 -6.52
CA ARG A 24 -5.20 8.62 -7.61
C ARG A 24 -4.21 9.14 -8.66
N SER A 25 -2.94 9.32 -8.32
CA SER A 25 -1.93 9.90 -9.21
C SER A 25 -0.78 8.97 -9.55
N PHE A 26 -0.82 7.71 -9.10
CA PHE A 26 0.32 6.81 -9.24
C PHE A 26 0.33 6.07 -10.59
N ALA A 27 -0.69 5.26 -10.86
CA ALA A 27 -0.80 4.49 -12.10
C ALA A 27 -2.27 4.17 -12.38
N ASP A 28 -2.73 4.51 -13.58
CA ASP A 28 -4.07 4.23 -14.10
C ASP A 28 -4.02 3.02 -15.03
N ALA A 29 -4.73 1.94 -14.69
CA ALA A 29 -4.76 0.70 -15.47
C ALA A 29 -5.91 0.66 -16.48
N ASN A 30 -6.98 1.43 -16.26
CA ASN A 30 -8.22 1.33 -17.03
C ASN A 30 -8.40 2.48 -18.04
N GLY A 31 -7.61 3.54 -17.94
CA GLY A 31 -7.55 4.68 -18.86
C GLY A 31 -8.54 5.79 -18.57
N ASP A 32 -9.15 5.85 -17.39
CA ASP A 32 -10.10 6.91 -16.99
C ASP A 32 -9.43 8.18 -16.45
N GLY A 33 -8.11 8.18 -16.29
CA GLY A 33 -7.30 9.29 -15.80
C GLY A 33 -7.14 9.31 -14.27
N ILE A 34 -7.60 8.28 -13.57
CA ILE A 34 -7.45 8.11 -12.12
C ILE A 34 -6.64 6.85 -11.84
N GLY A 35 -5.62 6.97 -11.00
CA GLY A 35 -4.87 5.80 -10.58
C GLY A 35 -5.68 4.87 -9.69
N ASP A 36 -5.50 3.57 -9.87
CA ASP A 36 -6.32 2.50 -9.27
C ASP A 36 -5.45 1.35 -8.72
N LEU A 37 -6.08 0.39 -8.04
CA LEU A 37 -5.37 -0.71 -7.38
C LEU A 37 -4.71 -1.67 -8.39
N ASP A 38 -5.30 -1.90 -9.55
CA ASP A 38 -4.68 -2.69 -10.62
C ASP A 38 -3.43 -1.97 -11.18
N GLY A 39 -3.47 -0.65 -11.27
CA GLY A 39 -2.32 0.17 -11.61
C GLY A 39 -1.19 0.03 -10.60
N ILE A 40 -1.49 -0.03 -9.30
CA ILE A 40 -0.48 -0.33 -8.26
C ILE A 40 0.09 -1.74 -8.46
N ARG A 41 -0.77 -2.75 -8.67
CA ARG A 41 -0.36 -4.15 -8.90
C ARG A 41 0.60 -4.28 -10.07
N ASP A 42 0.31 -3.62 -11.18
CA ASP A 42 1.15 -3.58 -12.38
C ASP A 42 2.54 -2.96 -12.14
N LYS A 43 2.70 -2.15 -11.09
CA LYS A 43 3.98 -1.53 -10.71
C LYS A 43 4.73 -2.26 -9.59
N LEU A 44 4.21 -3.35 -9.03
CA LEU A 44 4.90 -4.10 -7.98
C LEU A 44 6.30 -4.57 -8.43
N GLY A 45 6.47 -4.98 -9.70
CA GLY A 45 7.81 -5.35 -10.21
C GLY A 45 8.79 -4.18 -10.30
N TYR A 46 8.29 -2.95 -10.52
CA TYR A 46 9.12 -1.74 -10.45
C TYR A 46 9.51 -1.41 -9.01
N LEU A 47 8.56 -1.55 -8.08
CA LEU A 47 8.79 -1.28 -6.66
C LEU A 47 9.76 -2.29 -6.03
N GLU A 48 9.65 -3.57 -6.41
CA GLU A 48 10.62 -4.60 -6.06
C GLU A 48 12.02 -4.25 -6.60
N LEU A 49 12.12 -3.85 -7.87
CA LEU A 49 13.40 -3.42 -8.47
C LEU A 49 14.00 -2.18 -7.77
N LEU A 50 13.15 -1.27 -7.30
CA LEU A 50 13.57 -0.10 -6.52
C LEU A 50 14.17 -0.50 -5.16
N GLY A 51 13.83 -1.69 -4.65
CA GLY A 51 14.37 -2.26 -3.41
C GLY A 51 13.64 -1.77 -2.16
N ILE A 52 12.32 -1.58 -2.25
CA ILE A 52 11.51 -1.18 -1.10
C ILE A 52 11.09 -2.42 -0.28
N ASP A 53 10.88 -2.23 1.02
CA ASP A 53 10.41 -3.30 1.92
C ASP A 53 8.90 -3.18 2.19
N ALA A 54 8.33 -1.99 2.02
CA ALA A 54 6.92 -1.74 2.29
C ALA A 54 6.32 -0.62 1.44
N ILE A 55 5.04 -0.75 1.11
CA ILE A 55 4.22 0.34 0.58
C ILE A 55 3.28 0.88 1.66
N TRP A 56 3.15 2.20 1.71
CA TRP A 56 2.10 2.89 2.44
C TRP A 56 1.12 3.49 1.45
N ILE A 57 -0.08 2.93 1.38
CA ILE A 57 -1.12 3.37 0.46
C ILE A 57 -1.95 4.44 1.15
N GLY A 58 -2.10 5.61 0.50
CA GLY A 58 -3.05 6.65 0.92
C GLY A 58 -4.51 6.16 0.92
N PRO A 59 -5.49 7.02 1.24
CA PRO A 59 -6.87 6.59 1.41
C PRO A 59 -7.47 5.96 0.15
N ILE A 60 -7.94 4.72 0.28
CA ILE A 60 -8.62 3.96 -0.79
C ILE A 60 -10.02 3.48 -0.38
N THR A 61 -10.43 3.74 0.86
CA THR A 61 -11.76 3.37 1.36
C THR A 61 -12.85 4.31 0.83
N ARG A 62 -14.11 3.87 0.87
CA ARG A 62 -15.27 4.64 0.41
C ARG A 62 -15.27 6.08 0.92
N SER A 63 -15.34 7.05 0.01
CA SER A 63 -15.33 8.47 0.35
C SER A 63 -16.16 9.32 -0.64
N PRO A 64 -16.82 10.40 -0.18
CA PRO A 64 -17.36 11.43 -1.06
C PRO A 64 -16.28 12.21 -1.84
N MET A 65 -15.00 12.03 -1.49
CA MET A 65 -13.83 12.67 -2.10
C MET A 65 -13.79 14.20 -1.94
N ALA A 66 -14.45 14.75 -0.92
CA ALA A 66 -14.38 16.18 -0.59
C ALA A 66 -13.00 16.58 -0.05
N ASP A 67 -12.28 15.62 0.55
CA ASP A 67 -10.90 15.74 1.01
C ASP A 67 -10.03 14.60 0.44
N HIS A 68 -10.24 14.29 -0.84
CA HIS A 68 -9.41 13.35 -1.59
C HIS A 68 -9.25 11.96 -0.94
N GLY A 69 -10.29 11.47 -0.27
CA GLY A 69 -10.33 10.14 0.35
C GLY A 69 -10.15 10.16 1.87
N TYR A 70 -9.65 11.25 2.45
CA TYR A 70 -9.53 11.40 3.91
C TYR A 70 -10.89 11.64 4.59
N ASP A 71 -11.92 12.06 3.84
CA ASP A 71 -13.31 12.10 4.28
C ASP A 71 -13.97 10.72 4.15
N VAL A 72 -13.56 9.77 4.99
CA VAL A 72 -14.02 8.37 4.95
C VAL A 72 -15.51 8.24 5.32
N SER A 73 -16.27 7.53 4.47
CA SER A 73 -17.70 7.25 4.66
C SER A 73 -17.98 5.80 5.06
N ASP A 74 -17.18 4.85 4.57
CA ASP A 74 -17.19 3.45 5.04
C ASP A 74 -15.75 2.92 5.06
N PRO A 75 -15.16 2.68 6.24
CA PRO A 75 -13.79 2.19 6.37
C PRO A 75 -13.63 0.69 6.05
N ARG A 76 -14.72 -0.03 5.74
CA ARG A 76 -14.69 -1.48 5.49
C ARG A 76 -14.77 -1.88 4.03
N ASP A 77 -14.94 -0.92 3.13
CA ASP A 77 -15.05 -1.17 1.70
C ASP A 77 -14.13 -0.22 0.91
N ILE A 78 -13.71 -0.69 -0.25
CA ILE A 78 -12.88 0.08 -1.19
C ILE A 78 -13.77 1.02 -1.99
N ASP A 79 -13.28 2.23 -2.26
CA ASP A 79 -13.98 3.13 -3.17
C ASP A 79 -13.98 2.55 -4.59
N PRO A 80 -15.13 2.46 -5.29
CA PRO A 80 -15.19 1.89 -6.63
C PRO A 80 -14.31 2.61 -7.65
N MET A 81 -13.92 3.86 -7.35
CA MET A 81 -12.92 4.60 -8.12
C MET A 81 -11.56 3.88 -8.17
N PHE A 82 -11.18 3.16 -7.11
CA PHE A 82 -9.89 2.47 -7.01
C PHE A 82 -9.98 0.97 -7.28
N GLY A 83 -11.19 0.39 -7.25
CA GLY A 83 -11.41 -1.03 -7.53
C GLY A 83 -12.39 -1.66 -6.53
N SER A 84 -12.05 -2.85 -6.04
CA SER A 84 -12.87 -3.61 -5.09
C SER A 84 -12.00 -4.30 -4.03
N LEU A 85 -12.64 -4.87 -3.01
CA LEU A 85 -11.94 -5.68 -2.01
C LEU A 85 -11.21 -6.87 -2.64
N GLU A 86 -11.78 -7.50 -3.67
CA GLU A 86 -11.12 -8.62 -4.37
C GLU A 86 -9.83 -8.19 -5.07
N ILE A 87 -9.81 -6.98 -5.66
CA ILE A 87 -8.59 -6.42 -6.27
C ILE A 87 -7.57 -6.06 -5.19
N PHE A 88 -8.03 -5.56 -4.04
CA PHE A 88 -7.17 -5.28 -2.90
C PHE A 88 -6.54 -6.55 -2.33
N ASP A 89 -7.31 -7.63 -2.17
CA ASP A 89 -6.81 -8.94 -1.76
C ASP A 89 -5.74 -9.46 -2.73
N ALA A 90 -5.97 -9.33 -4.04
CA ALA A 90 -4.98 -9.69 -5.05
C ALA A 90 -3.70 -8.84 -4.96
N LEU A 91 -3.82 -7.54 -4.67
CA LEU A 91 -2.67 -6.66 -4.42
C LEU A 91 -1.86 -7.13 -3.20
N LEU A 92 -2.54 -7.49 -2.11
CA LEU A 92 -1.88 -7.99 -0.90
C LEU A 92 -1.13 -9.30 -1.17
N ASP A 93 -1.77 -10.26 -1.82
CA ASP A 93 -1.16 -11.55 -2.14
C ASP A 93 0.09 -11.37 -3.02
N GLU A 94 -0.02 -10.52 -4.05
CA GLU A 94 1.10 -10.24 -4.95
C GLU A 94 2.24 -9.46 -4.28
N ALA A 95 1.93 -8.44 -3.46
CA ALA A 95 2.94 -7.69 -2.73
C ALA A 95 3.69 -8.60 -1.74
N HIS A 96 2.96 -9.42 -0.97
CA HIS A 96 3.56 -10.35 -0.02
C HIS A 96 4.38 -11.46 -0.69
N ALA A 97 3.99 -11.92 -1.89
CA ALA A 97 4.79 -12.86 -2.66
C ALA A 97 6.16 -12.30 -3.09
N ARG A 98 6.34 -10.98 -3.04
CA ARG A 98 7.58 -10.23 -3.32
C ARG A 98 8.25 -9.72 -2.04
N ASP A 99 7.82 -10.22 -0.88
CA ASP A 99 8.25 -9.77 0.46
C ASP A 99 7.96 -8.30 0.78
N ILE A 100 7.13 -7.61 -0.02
CA ILE A 100 6.71 -6.22 0.22
C ILE A 100 5.54 -6.19 1.20
N LYS A 101 5.69 -5.47 2.32
CA LYS A 101 4.59 -5.23 3.27
C LYS A 101 3.65 -4.14 2.78
N VAL A 102 2.38 -4.24 3.14
CA VAL A 102 1.37 -3.22 2.80
C VAL A 102 0.82 -2.59 4.07
N THR A 103 0.85 -1.26 4.14
CA THR A 103 0.17 -0.49 5.18
C THR A 103 -0.86 0.45 4.55
N MET A 104 -1.92 0.73 5.31
CA MET A 104 -2.99 1.64 4.93
C MET A 104 -2.92 2.91 5.77
N ASP A 105 -3.36 4.02 5.17
CA ASP A 105 -3.69 5.24 5.90
C ASP A 105 -4.92 5.01 6.81
N LEU A 106 -4.91 5.58 8.03
CA LEU A 106 -5.97 5.44 9.04
C LEU A 106 -6.34 6.78 9.67
#